data_AF-A0A2T7A019-F1
#
_entry.id   AF-A0A2T7A019-F1
#
_cell.length_a   1.000
_cell.length_b   1.000
_cell.length_c   1.000
_cell.angle_alpha   90.00
_cell.angle_beta   90.00
_cell.angle_gamma   90.00
#
_symmetry.space_group_name_H-M   'P 1'
#
loop_
_entity.id
_entity.type
_entity.pdbx_description
1 polymer ?
#
loop_
_entity_poly.entity_id
_entity_poly.type
_entity_poly.pdbx_seq_one_letter_code
_entity_poly.pdbx_strand_id
1 'polypeptide(L)'
;MSAQPATQQMSPPDGRMSDTSNSDSKHWESAPTNLFGQLTQLQLTMNQSFGQVNQNITGVNQNIAQINQNITRVNQTITTANANTALHTTQLIQITQQITQNSTDITQMKRDISGILANTTLITQLCSQIVKGVTRYDANTQARIINSHAKSPTDRLRPLRNTENVACERFPSTIAELYALDDETVITLLQQLNLAIGGNASMKRDRLHEHIGILAF
;
A
#
# COMPACT_ATOMS: atom_id res chain seq x y z
N MET A 1 -48.00 -16.35 98.67
CA MET A 1 -48.04 -15.47 99.85
C MET A 1 -48.57 -14.12 99.36
N SER A 2 -49.90 -13.96 99.33
CA SER A 2 -50.72 -13.21 100.32
C SER A 2 -50.76 -11.72 99.96
N ALA A 3 -51.86 -10.96 99.88
CA ALA A 3 -53.31 -11.17 99.83
C ALA A 3 -53.91 -9.77 99.47
N GLN A 4 -55.03 -9.72 98.74
CA GLN A 4 -55.98 -8.58 98.70
C GLN A 4 -56.68 -8.42 100.07
N PRO A 5 -57.26 -7.26 100.48
CA PRO A 5 -58.57 -6.74 99.99
C PRO A 5 -58.77 -5.18 100.02
N ALA A 6 -59.64 -4.57 99.20
CA ALA A 6 -61.05 -4.16 99.44
C ALA A 6 -61.26 -3.37 100.76
N THR A 7 -61.94 -2.22 100.91
CA THR A 7 -63.11 -1.56 100.28
C THR A 7 -63.33 -0.25 101.07
N GLN A 8 -63.93 0.81 100.52
CA GLN A 8 -65.15 1.46 101.07
C GLN A 8 -65.48 2.82 100.44
N GLN A 9 -66.78 3.07 100.46
CA GLN A 9 -67.61 4.00 99.71
C GLN A 9 -68.27 4.94 100.73
N MET A 10 -68.35 6.25 100.48
CA MET A 10 -69.26 7.16 101.18
C MET A 10 -69.47 8.45 100.37
N SER A 11 -70.74 8.75 100.09
CA SER A 11 -71.30 10.04 99.62
C SER A 11 -72.44 10.42 100.59
N PRO A 12 -73.10 11.58 100.46
CA PRO A 12 -72.69 13.00 100.46
C PRO A 12 -73.37 13.72 101.68
N PRO A 13 -73.50 15.07 101.72
CA PRO A 13 -74.83 15.60 101.37
C PRO A 13 -74.86 17.02 100.73
N ASP A 14 -76.01 17.25 100.10
CA ASP A 14 -76.51 18.46 99.45
C ASP A 14 -76.51 19.73 100.32
N GLY A 15 -76.28 20.86 99.65
CA GLY A 15 -76.53 22.21 100.15
C GLY A 15 -76.82 23.18 99.01
N ARG A 16 -78.06 23.12 98.49
CA ARG A 16 -78.63 24.16 97.62
C ARG A 16 -78.70 25.49 98.38
N MET A 17 -78.12 26.56 97.83
CA MET A 17 -78.72 27.89 97.87
C MET A 17 -78.42 28.63 96.56
N SER A 18 -79.50 28.90 95.85
CA SER A 18 -79.64 29.77 94.70
C SER A 18 -79.37 31.21 95.10
N ASP A 19 -78.52 31.91 94.34
CA ASP A 19 -78.82 33.31 94.06
C ASP A 19 -78.47 33.66 92.62
N THR A 20 -79.50 34.18 91.96
CA THR A 20 -79.55 34.58 90.57
C THR A 20 -78.88 35.92 90.39
N SER A 21 -77.86 36.01 89.53
CA SER A 21 -77.83 37.05 88.49
C SER A 21 -76.65 36.82 87.56
N ASN A 22 -76.90 37.21 86.30
CA ASN A 22 -75.96 37.32 85.19
C ASN A 22 -75.87 36.10 84.25
N SER A 23 -76.99 35.83 83.58
CA SER A 23 -77.11 34.88 82.47
C SER A 23 -76.80 35.48 81.09
N ASP A 24 -75.99 36.54 81.00
CA ASP A 24 -75.68 37.21 79.71
C ASP A 24 -74.19 37.21 79.35
N SER A 25 -73.40 36.24 79.84
CA SER A 25 -71.95 36.21 79.55
C SER A 25 -71.40 34.81 79.25
N LYS A 26 -72.08 34.02 78.42
CA LYS A 26 -71.51 32.73 77.93
C LYS A 26 -71.71 32.47 76.44
N HIS A 27 -71.72 33.51 75.61
CA HIS A 27 -71.64 33.34 74.15
C HIS A 27 -70.33 33.81 73.51
N TRP A 28 -69.41 34.42 74.28
CA TRP A 28 -68.11 34.86 73.78
C TRP A 28 -66.95 33.90 74.10
N GLU A 29 -67.15 32.90 74.95
CA GLU A 29 -66.12 31.91 75.29
C GLU A 29 -65.86 30.86 74.18
N SER A 30 -66.62 30.87 73.09
CA SER A 30 -66.42 29.95 71.96
C SER A 30 -65.56 30.51 70.82
N ALA A 31 -64.97 31.69 70.94
CA ALA A 31 -64.06 32.23 69.91
C ALA A 31 -62.92 33.07 70.53
N PRO A 32 -61.77 32.44 70.88
CA PRO A 32 -60.55 32.68 70.09
C PRO A 32 -59.57 31.49 70.01
N THR A 33 -60.01 30.24 70.18
CA THR A 33 -59.11 29.05 70.12
C THR A 33 -58.77 28.56 68.70
N ASN A 34 -59.52 29.00 67.67
CA ASN A 34 -59.33 28.53 66.29
C ASN A 34 -58.17 29.24 65.55
N LEU A 35 -58.00 30.56 65.72
CA LEU A 35 -57.06 31.35 64.93
C LEU A 35 -55.58 31.05 65.28
N PHE A 36 -55.28 30.91 66.57
CA PHE A 36 -53.93 30.58 67.04
C PHE A 36 -53.49 29.17 66.58
N GLY A 37 -54.42 28.21 66.62
CA GLY A 37 -54.20 26.86 66.09
C GLY A 37 -53.92 26.88 64.57
N GLN A 38 -54.69 27.64 63.80
CA GLN A 38 -54.47 27.80 62.35
C GLN A 38 -53.11 28.42 62.02
N LEU A 39 -52.71 29.49 62.73
CA LEU A 39 -51.40 30.12 62.54
C LEU A 39 -50.25 29.17 62.87
N THR A 40 -50.38 28.38 63.93
CA THR A 40 -49.39 27.35 64.30
C THR A 40 -49.28 26.28 63.21
N GLN A 41 -50.39 25.82 62.66
CA GLN A 41 -50.38 24.82 61.58
C GLN A 41 -49.79 25.38 60.27
N LEU A 42 -50.10 26.64 59.94
CA LEU A 42 -49.50 27.32 58.80
C LEU A 42 -47.97 27.41 58.97
N GLN A 43 -47.49 27.80 60.16
CA GLN A 43 -46.06 27.86 60.47
C GLN A 43 -45.38 26.50 60.32
N LEU A 44 -45.99 25.43 60.85
CA LEU A 44 -45.49 24.06 60.70
C LEU A 44 -45.40 23.64 59.23
N THR A 45 -46.44 23.92 58.45
CA THR A 45 -46.50 23.58 57.02
C THR A 45 -45.45 24.33 56.21
N MET A 46 -45.25 25.62 56.51
CA MET A 46 -44.19 26.43 55.91
C MET A 46 -42.82 25.85 56.25
N ASN A 47 -42.57 25.53 57.52
CA ASN A 47 -41.29 24.95 57.94
C ASN A 47 -40.99 23.61 57.26
N GLN A 48 -42.01 22.74 57.11
CA GLN A 48 -41.86 21.48 56.36
C GLN A 48 -41.53 21.74 54.87
N SER A 49 -42.25 22.68 54.25
CA SER A 49 -42.03 23.06 52.86
C SER A 49 -40.62 23.64 52.65
N PHE A 50 -40.16 24.51 53.54
CA PHE A 50 -38.79 25.03 53.52
C PHE A 50 -37.75 23.92 53.70
N GLY A 51 -37.98 22.99 54.61
CA GLY A 51 -37.12 21.82 54.80
C GLY A 51 -37.01 20.98 53.52
N GLN A 52 -38.13 20.73 52.84
CA GLN A 52 -38.15 19.95 51.60
C GLN A 52 -37.47 20.68 50.44
N VAL A 53 -37.69 22.00 50.31
CA VAL A 53 -36.96 22.83 49.34
C VAL A 53 -35.45 22.76 49.60
N ASN A 54 -35.01 22.83 50.85
CA ASN A 54 -33.58 22.77 51.18
C ASN A 54 -32.95 21.40 50.85
N GLN A 55 -33.68 20.30 51.04
CA GLN A 55 -33.26 18.97 50.60
C GLN A 55 -33.14 18.88 49.07
N ASN A 56 -34.12 19.42 48.34
CA ASN A 56 -34.09 19.46 46.88
C ASN A 56 -32.89 20.26 46.36
N ILE A 57 -32.62 21.45 46.94
CA ILE A 57 -31.45 22.28 46.60
C ILE A 57 -30.16 21.49 46.84
N THR A 58 -30.07 20.77 47.95
CA THR A 58 -28.90 19.92 48.27
C THR A 58 -28.70 18.84 47.21
N GLY A 59 -29.78 18.16 46.79
CA GLY A 59 -29.73 17.15 45.73
C GLY A 59 -29.32 17.74 44.37
N VAL A 60 -29.84 18.90 44.00
CA VAL A 60 -29.45 19.62 42.78
C VAL A 60 -27.96 19.97 42.80
N ASN A 61 -27.45 20.48 43.93
CA ASN A 61 -26.03 20.83 44.07
C ASN A 61 -25.11 19.60 43.93
N GLN A 62 -25.50 18.44 44.46
CA GLN A 62 -24.77 17.19 44.28
C GLN A 62 -24.75 16.75 42.80
N ASN A 63 -25.89 16.83 42.11
CA ASN A 63 -25.98 16.51 40.69
C ASN A 63 -25.09 17.43 39.85
N ILE A 64 -25.10 18.74 40.13
CA ILE A 64 -24.23 19.72 39.46
C ILE A 64 -22.75 19.35 39.65
N ALA A 65 -22.35 18.99 40.88
CA ALA A 65 -20.97 18.58 41.15
C ALA A 65 -20.56 17.33 40.35
N GLN A 66 -21.45 16.32 40.25
CA GLN A 66 -21.21 15.12 39.44
C GLN A 66 -21.11 15.44 37.95
N ILE A 67 -21.99 16.30 37.43
CA ILE A 67 -21.95 16.76 36.04
C ILE A 67 -20.62 17.45 35.74
N ASN A 68 -20.14 18.32 36.63
CA ASN A 68 -18.86 19.01 36.45
C ASN A 68 -17.66 18.05 36.42
N GLN A 69 -17.67 17.00 37.24
CA GLN A 69 -16.66 15.94 37.19
C GLN A 69 -16.72 15.16 35.87
N ASN A 70 -17.92 14.85 35.38
CA ASN A 70 -18.10 14.16 34.11
C ASN A 70 -17.62 15.01 32.92
N ILE A 71 -17.94 16.31 32.89
CA ILE A 71 -17.46 17.25 31.89
C ILE A 71 -15.92 17.30 31.89
N THR A 72 -15.30 17.35 33.07
CA THR A 72 -13.84 17.35 33.20
C THR A 72 -13.22 16.09 32.58
N ARG A 73 -13.80 14.92 32.86
CA ARG A 73 -13.34 13.64 32.30
C ARG A 73 -13.49 13.59 30.78
N VAL A 74 -14.63 14.05 30.26
CA VAL A 74 -14.88 14.13 28.81
C VAL A 74 -13.86 15.05 28.13
N ASN A 75 -13.57 16.21 28.72
CA ASN A 75 -12.57 17.14 28.18
C ASN A 75 -11.16 16.53 28.13
N GLN A 76 -10.78 15.74 29.13
CA GLN A 76 -9.51 15.00 29.12
C GLN A 76 -9.48 13.93 28.01
N THR A 77 -10.57 13.17 27.83
CA THR A 77 -10.67 12.21 26.73
C THR A 77 -10.55 12.87 25.36
N ILE A 78 -11.24 14.01 25.15
CA ILE A 78 -11.16 14.79 23.91
C ILE A 78 -9.73 15.28 23.66
N THR A 79 -9.05 15.76 24.70
CA THR A 79 -7.67 16.24 24.60
C THR A 79 -6.72 15.12 24.14
N THR A 80 -6.84 13.93 24.75
CA THR A 80 -6.05 12.76 24.35
C THR A 80 -6.38 12.29 22.93
N ALA A 81 -7.66 12.27 22.56
CA ALA A 81 -8.08 11.90 21.21
C ALA A 81 -7.48 12.86 20.17
N ASN A 82 -7.53 14.17 20.42
CA ASN A 82 -6.94 15.18 19.53
C ASN A 82 -5.42 15.00 19.37
N ALA A 83 -4.71 14.70 20.45
CA ALA A 83 -3.27 14.42 20.39
C ALA A 83 -2.96 13.17 19.55
N ASN A 84 -3.73 12.09 19.73
CA ASN A 84 -3.57 10.87 18.93
C ASN A 84 -3.87 11.11 17.45
N THR A 85 -4.92 11.87 17.14
CA THR A 85 -5.24 12.25 15.75
C THR A 85 -4.09 13.01 15.11
N ALA A 86 -3.48 13.97 15.81
CA ALA A 86 -2.34 14.72 15.29
C ALA A 86 -1.10 13.82 15.02
N LEU A 87 -0.85 12.86 15.91
CA LEU A 87 0.21 11.86 15.73
C LEU A 87 -0.05 10.99 14.49
N HIS A 88 -1.26 10.45 14.35
CA HIS A 88 -1.64 9.64 13.19
C HIS A 88 -1.57 10.45 11.88
N THR A 89 -1.98 11.72 11.88
CA THR A 89 -1.83 12.60 10.71
C THR A 89 -0.36 12.73 10.30
N THR A 90 0.55 12.91 11.26
CA THR A 90 1.98 13.02 10.98
C THR A 90 2.54 11.71 10.40
N GLN A 91 2.16 10.57 10.98
CA GLN A 91 2.57 9.25 10.48
C GLN A 91 2.07 8.99 9.06
N LEU A 92 0.82 9.36 8.74
CA LEU A 92 0.27 9.23 7.41
C LEU A 92 1.04 10.08 6.38
N ILE A 93 1.41 11.31 6.73
CA ILE A 93 2.23 12.17 5.86
C ILE A 93 3.58 11.50 5.56
N GLN A 94 4.24 10.93 6.57
CA GLN A 94 5.52 10.22 6.37
C GLN A 94 5.37 8.99 5.48
N ILE A 95 4.31 8.20 5.69
CA ILE A 95 4.01 7.03 4.86
C ILE A 95 3.76 7.45 3.41
N THR A 96 2.99 8.51 3.19
CA THR A 96 2.75 9.04 1.85
C THR A 96 4.05 9.45 1.16
N GLN A 97 4.95 10.16 1.86
CA GLN A 97 6.25 10.53 1.32
C GLN A 97 7.10 9.31 0.93
N GLN A 98 7.14 8.29 1.80
CA GLN A 98 7.87 7.05 1.52
C GLN A 98 7.31 6.31 0.29
N ILE A 99 5.97 6.24 0.16
CA ILE A 99 5.31 5.62 -1.00
C ILE A 99 5.66 6.38 -2.29
N THR A 100 5.65 7.72 -2.25
CA THR A 100 6.04 8.55 -3.40
C THR A 100 7.50 8.32 -3.81
N GLN A 101 8.41 8.23 -2.84
CA GLN A 101 9.81 7.93 -3.11
C GLN A 101 9.97 6.53 -3.73
N ASN A 102 9.37 5.50 -3.13
CA ASN A 102 9.43 4.13 -3.64
C ASN A 102 8.86 4.03 -5.07
N SER A 103 7.80 4.77 -5.39
CA SER A 103 7.23 4.83 -6.75
C SER A 103 8.20 5.42 -7.77
N THR A 104 8.95 6.45 -7.36
CA THR A 104 9.99 7.07 -8.19
C THR A 104 11.13 6.08 -8.45
N ASP A 105 11.60 5.39 -7.42
CA ASP A 105 12.67 4.40 -7.51
C ASP A 105 12.28 3.22 -8.41
N ILE A 106 11.04 2.71 -8.28
CA ILE A 106 10.48 1.66 -9.16
C ILE A 106 10.46 2.12 -10.62
N THR A 107 10.10 3.38 -10.86
CA THR A 107 10.08 3.93 -12.22
C THR A 107 11.49 4.03 -12.82
N GLN A 108 12.49 4.40 -12.00
CA GLN A 108 13.88 4.40 -12.44
C GLN A 108 14.38 2.98 -12.73
N MET A 109 14.16 2.02 -11.83
CA MET A 109 14.55 0.63 -12.03
C MET A 109 13.96 0.04 -13.31
N LYS A 110 12.70 0.37 -13.65
CA LYS A 110 12.08 -0.04 -14.91
C LYS A 110 12.85 0.45 -16.13
N ARG A 111 13.30 1.72 -16.13
CA ARG A 111 14.10 2.29 -17.22
C ARG A 111 15.44 1.57 -17.35
N ASP A 112 16.11 1.33 -16.23
CA ASP A 112 17.42 0.67 -16.21
C ASP A 112 17.33 -0.77 -16.74
N ILE A 113 16.30 -1.52 -16.33
CA ILE A 113 16.04 -2.87 -16.84
C ILE A 113 15.79 -2.86 -18.35
N SER A 114 15.01 -1.91 -18.87
CA SER A 114 14.81 -1.78 -20.32
C SER A 114 16.12 -1.52 -21.07
N GLY A 115 17.01 -0.68 -20.51
CA GLY A 115 18.34 -0.43 -21.08
C GLY A 115 19.22 -1.69 -21.09
N ILE A 116 19.23 -2.46 -20.00
CA ILE A 116 19.97 -3.73 -19.90
C ILE A 116 19.45 -4.75 -20.91
N LEU A 117 18.13 -4.86 -21.10
CA LEU A 117 17.52 -5.77 -22.08
C LEU A 117 17.93 -5.42 -23.52
N ALA A 118 17.95 -4.13 -23.86
CA ALA A 118 18.38 -3.67 -25.17
C ALA A 118 19.86 -4.04 -25.42
N ASN A 119 20.74 -3.77 -24.46
CA ASN A 119 22.16 -4.13 -24.55
C ASN A 119 22.37 -5.64 -24.66
N THR A 120 21.64 -6.44 -23.89
CA THR A 120 21.72 -7.92 -23.93
C THR A 120 21.31 -8.45 -25.30
N THR A 121 20.27 -7.87 -25.91
CA THR A 121 19.83 -8.23 -27.27
C THR A 121 20.91 -7.91 -28.30
N LEU A 122 21.52 -6.73 -28.22
CA LEU A 122 22.61 -6.34 -29.11
C LEU A 122 23.83 -7.25 -28.96
N ILE A 123 24.26 -7.53 -27.73
CA ILE A 123 25.38 -8.43 -27.46
C ILE A 123 25.10 -9.83 -28.03
N THR A 124 23.88 -10.34 -27.85
CA THR A 124 23.48 -11.65 -28.40
C THR A 124 23.60 -11.68 -29.93
N GLN A 125 23.16 -10.62 -30.60
CA GLN A 125 23.27 -10.50 -32.05
C GLN A 125 24.73 -10.43 -32.51
N LEU A 126 25.55 -9.60 -31.85
CA LEU A 126 26.97 -9.48 -32.16
C LEU A 126 27.72 -10.80 -31.93
N CYS A 127 27.47 -11.49 -30.82
CA CYS A 127 28.04 -12.81 -30.56
C CYS A 127 27.66 -13.82 -31.64
N SER A 128 26.40 -13.84 -32.08
CA SER A 128 25.96 -14.71 -33.19
C SER A 128 26.71 -14.40 -34.49
N GLN A 129 26.91 -13.13 -34.82
CA GLN A 129 27.69 -12.72 -36.00
C GLN A 129 29.16 -13.11 -35.90
N ILE A 130 29.79 -12.93 -34.73
CA ILE A 130 31.17 -13.33 -34.47
C ILE A 130 31.32 -14.85 -34.63
N VAL A 131 30.44 -15.65 -34.01
CA VAL A 131 30.47 -17.11 -34.12
C VAL A 131 30.34 -17.56 -35.58
N LYS A 132 29.42 -16.96 -36.34
CA LYS A 132 29.30 -17.20 -37.79
C LYS A 132 30.59 -16.84 -38.53
N GLY A 133 31.19 -15.69 -38.22
CA GLY A 133 32.43 -15.21 -38.82
C GLY A 133 33.62 -16.14 -38.57
N VAL A 134 33.82 -16.57 -37.32
CA VAL A 134 34.89 -17.50 -36.92
C VAL A 134 34.72 -18.86 -37.60
N THR A 135 33.52 -19.44 -37.50
CA THR A 135 33.22 -20.74 -38.14
C THR A 135 33.46 -20.70 -39.65
N ARG A 136 33.05 -19.60 -40.30
CA ARG A 136 33.30 -19.36 -41.73
C ARG A 136 34.79 -19.25 -42.02
N TYR A 137 35.53 -18.46 -41.24
CA TYR A 137 36.97 -18.26 -41.41
C TYR A 137 37.73 -19.59 -41.30
N ASP A 138 37.41 -20.40 -40.29
CA ASP A 138 38.04 -21.70 -40.07
C ASP A 138 37.75 -22.67 -41.24
N ALA A 139 36.49 -22.77 -41.65
CA ALA A 139 36.09 -23.61 -42.77
C ALA A 139 36.76 -23.18 -44.09
N ASN A 140 36.85 -21.87 -44.34
CA ASN A 140 37.48 -21.32 -45.54
C ASN A 140 38.99 -21.52 -45.53
N THR A 141 39.63 -21.37 -44.36
CA THR A 141 41.05 -21.63 -44.21
C THR A 141 41.37 -23.10 -44.51
N GLN A 142 40.57 -24.04 -43.98
CA GLN A 142 40.71 -25.46 -44.32
C GLN A 142 40.48 -25.74 -45.81
N ALA A 143 39.45 -25.11 -46.42
CA ALA A 143 39.17 -25.26 -47.85
C ALA A 143 40.35 -24.77 -48.70
N ARG A 144 40.92 -23.60 -48.40
CA ARG A 144 42.08 -23.05 -49.11
C ARG A 144 43.31 -23.94 -48.99
N ILE A 145 43.60 -24.47 -47.80
CA ILE A 145 44.72 -25.40 -47.60
C ILE A 145 44.53 -26.64 -48.49
N ILE A 146 43.34 -27.26 -48.46
CA ILE A 146 43.04 -28.43 -49.30
C ILE A 146 43.16 -28.09 -50.79
N ASN A 147 42.56 -26.98 -51.22
CA ASN A 147 42.56 -26.55 -52.61
C ASN A 147 43.98 -26.26 -53.10
N SER A 148 44.86 -25.70 -52.26
CA SER A 148 46.26 -25.43 -52.63
C SER A 148 47.08 -26.68 -52.98
N HIS A 149 46.61 -27.87 -52.61
CA HIS A 149 47.22 -29.13 -52.98
C HIS A 149 46.68 -29.72 -54.29
N ALA A 150 45.60 -29.17 -54.85
CA ALA A 150 45.04 -29.59 -56.13
C ALA A 150 45.95 -29.10 -57.28
N LYS A 151 46.34 -30.03 -58.16
CA LYS A 151 47.28 -29.79 -59.26
C LYS A 151 46.78 -30.29 -60.62
N SER A 152 45.90 -31.28 -60.62
CA SER A 152 45.37 -31.91 -61.83
C SER A 152 44.00 -31.35 -62.17
N PRO A 153 43.60 -31.30 -63.46
CA PRO A 153 42.29 -30.81 -63.87
C PRO A 153 41.10 -31.52 -63.20
N THR A 154 41.27 -32.80 -62.83
CA THR A 154 40.26 -33.63 -62.15
C THR A 154 40.29 -33.53 -60.63
N ASP A 155 41.28 -32.83 -60.05
CA ASP A 155 41.39 -32.72 -58.59
C ASP A 155 40.19 -31.93 -58.06
N ARG A 156 39.60 -32.46 -56.99
CA ARG A 156 38.39 -31.90 -56.41
C ARG A 156 38.71 -30.67 -55.57
N LEU A 157 37.89 -29.64 -55.73
CA LEU A 157 37.94 -28.45 -54.89
C LEU A 157 36.91 -28.53 -53.77
N ARG A 158 37.31 -28.05 -52.60
CA ARG A 158 36.42 -27.86 -51.45
C ARG A 158 35.80 -26.47 -51.52
N PRO A 159 34.47 -26.35 -51.45
CA PRO A 159 33.80 -25.06 -51.52
C PRO A 159 34.13 -24.18 -50.31
N LEU A 160 34.36 -22.89 -50.58
CA LEU A 160 34.35 -21.87 -49.55
C LEU A 160 32.92 -21.54 -49.13
N ARG A 161 32.80 -20.90 -47.98
CA ARG A 161 31.58 -20.37 -47.40
C ARG A 161 31.50 -18.85 -47.58
N ASN A 162 30.30 -18.37 -47.91
CA ASN A 162 29.94 -16.98 -48.11
C ASN A 162 29.77 -16.22 -46.78
N THR A 163 29.39 -14.93 -46.85
CA THR A 163 29.23 -14.07 -45.66
C THR A 163 28.25 -14.61 -44.63
N GLU A 164 27.22 -15.36 -45.07
CA GLU A 164 26.21 -15.99 -44.20
C GLU A 164 26.65 -17.36 -43.65
N ASN A 165 27.92 -17.73 -43.82
CA ASN A 165 28.48 -19.01 -43.41
C ASN A 165 27.81 -20.22 -44.11
N VAL A 166 27.32 -20.02 -45.33
CA VAL A 166 26.76 -21.07 -46.21
C VAL A 166 27.75 -21.35 -47.33
N ALA A 167 27.83 -22.60 -47.83
CA ALA A 167 28.68 -22.92 -48.97
C ALA A 167 28.32 -22.02 -50.17
N CYS A 168 29.33 -21.49 -50.86
CA CYS A 168 29.11 -20.66 -52.03
C CYS A 168 28.33 -21.42 -53.10
N GLU A 169 27.27 -20.81 -53.60
CA GLU A 169 26.47 -21.35 -54.68
C GLU A 169 27.30 -21.37 -55.97
N ARG A 170 27.13 -22.43 -56.79
CA ARG A 170 27.86 -22.64 -58.06
C ARG A 170 29.38 -22.68 -57.91
N PHE A 171 29.87 -23.10 -56.74
CA PHE A 171 31.30 -23.30 -56.54
C PHE A 171 31.81 -24.46 -57.42
N PRO A 172 32.90 -24.30 -58.18
CA PRO A 172 33.43 -25.34 -59.06
C PRO A 172 33.88 -26.56 -58.26
N SER A 173 33.53 -27.76 -58.71
CA SER A 173 33.87 -29.01 -58.04
C SER A 173 35.27 -29.51 -58.38
N THR A 174 35.87 -29.01 -59.47
CA THR A 174 37.19 -29.43 -59.97
C THR A 174 38.02 -28.25 -60.49
N ILE A 175 39.33 -28.44 -60.67
CA ILE A 175 40.20 -27.45 -61.32
C ILE A 175 39.72 -27.14 -62.74
N ALA A 176 39.32 -28.15 -63.52
CA ALA A 176 38.82 -27.94 -64.87
C ALA A 176 37.58 -27.03 -64.89
N GLU A 177 36.64 -27.27 -63.98
CA GLU A 177 35.45 -26.43 -63.83
C GLU A 177 35.78 -25.00 -63.40
N LEU A 178 36.78 -24.82 -62.53
CA LEU A 178 37.23 -23.50 -62.08
C LEU A 178 37.75 -22.65 -63.27
N TYR A 179 38.57 -23.23 -64.13
CA TYR A 179 39.06 -22.53 -65.33
C TYR A 179 37.97 -22.31 -66.39
N ALA A 180 36.93 -23.15 -66.41
CA ALA A 180 35.82 -23.06 -67.35
C ALA A 180 34.67 -22.13 -66.92
N LEU A 181 34.75 -21.48 -65.74
CA LEU A 181 33.70 -20.59 -65.26
C LEU A 181 33.41 -19.45 -66.25
N ASP A 182 32.14 -19.08 -66.43
CA ASP A 182 31.77 -17.85 -67.13
C ASP A 182 31.97 -16.61 -66.25
N ASP A 183 32.02 -15.43 -66.86
CA ASP A 183 32.27 -14.17 -66.16
C ASP A 183 31.18 -13.81 -65.14
N GLU A 184 29.93 -14.21 -65.40
CA GLU A 184 28.79 -13.98 -64.49
C GLU A 184 28.94 -14.81 -63.20
N THR A 185 29.36 -16.06 -63.33
CA THR A 185 29.59 -16.98 -62.21
C THR A 185 30.79 -16.52 -61.39
N VAL A 186 31.87 -16.05 -62.04
CA VAL A 186 33.02 -15.45 -61.34
C VAL A 186 32.58 -14.23 -60.53
N ILE A 187 31.81 -13.31 -61.11
CA ILE A 187 31.29 -12.15 -60.38
C ILE A 187 30.42 -12.58 -59.20
N THR A 188 29.53 -13.55 -59.42
CA THR A 188 28.63 -14.08 -58.39
C THR A 188 29.40 -14.67 -57.21
N LEU A 189 30.46 -15.45 -57.48
CA LEU A 189 31.32 -16.02 -56.44
C LEU A 189 32.12 -14.93 -55.68
N LEU A 190 32.67 -13.94 -56.39
CA LEU A 190 33.36 -12.81 -55.77
C LEU A 190 32.42 -12.02 -54.84
N GLN A 191 31.17 -11.77 -55.24
CA GLN A 191 30.16 -11.11 -54.40
C GLN A 191 29.83 -11.93 -53.15
N GLN A 192 29.58 -13.23 -53.30
CA GLN A 192 29.31 -14.13 -52.17
C GLN A 192 30.46 -14.16 -51.15
N LEU A 193 31.70 -14.03 -51.62
CA LEU A 193 32.91 -13.99 -50.80
C LEU A 193 33.25 -12.59 -50.27
N ASN A 194 32.42 -11.57 -50.59
CA ASN A 194 32.65 -10.17 -50.27
C ASN A 194 34.01 -9.65 -50.78
N LEU A 195 34.36 -10.03 -52.01
CA LEU A 195 35.55 -9.58 -52.72
C LEU A 195 35.19 -8.49 -53.73
N ALA A 196 36.17 -7.64 -54.04
CA ALA A 196 36.00 -6.62 -55.06
C ALA A 196 35.61 -7.26 -56.41
N ILE A 197 34.70 -6.60 -57.15
CA ILE A 197 34.25 -7.05 -58.48
C ILE A 197 34.75 -6.16 -59.63
N GLY A 198 35.55 -5.14 -59.32
CA GLY A 198 36.17 -4.26 -60.31
C GLY A 198 37.34 -4.93 -61.06
N GLY A 199 37.67 -4.37 -62.23
CA GLY A 199 38.73 -4.84 -63.12
C GLY A 199 38.20 -5.57 -64.36
N ASN A 200 39.13 -5.98 -65.24
CA ASN A 200 38.81 -6.83 -66.39
C ASN A 200 38.59 -8.29 -65.97
N ALA A 201 38.14 -9.13 -66.90
CA ALA A 201 37.82 -10.55 -66.64
C ALA A 201 38.99 -11.34 -66.02
N SER A 202 40.21 -11.12 -66.52
CA SER A 202 41.42 -11.79 -66.00
C SER A 202 41.64 -11.43 -64.53
N MET A 203 41.62 -10.15 -64.18
CA MET A 203 41.84 -9.70 -62.80
C MET A 203 40.82 -10.27 -61.81
N LYS A 204 39.57 -10.48 -62.25
CA LYS A 204 38.52 -11.09 -61.42
C LYS A 204 38.80 -12.58 -61.20
N ARG A 205 39.23 -13.29 -62.25
CA ARG A 205 39.59 -14.71 -62.17
C ARG A 205 40.82 -14.92 -61.30
N ASP A 206 41.86 -14.13 -61.50
CA ASP A 206 43.09 -14.19 -60.69
C ASP A 206 42.77 -14.00 -59.20
N ARG A 207 41.97 -12.97 -58.88
CA ARG A 207 41.50 -12.72 -57.51
C ARG A 207 40.71 -13.91 -56.94
N LEU A 208 39.83 -14.52 -57.74
CA LEU A 208 39.06 -15.68 -57.33
C LEU A 208 39.98 -16.89 -57.07
N HIS A 209 40.90 -17.18 -57.98
CA HIS A 209 41.84 -18.30 -57.89
C HIS A 209 42.73 -18.16 -56.65
N GLU A 210 43.33 -16.98 -56.46
CA GLU A 210 44.16 -16.66 -55.31
C GLU A 210 43.38 -16.84 -54.00
N HIS A 211 42.14 -16.33 -53.94
CA HIS A 211 41.31 -16.44 -52.76
C HIS A 211 40.82 -17.87 -52.46
N ILE A 212 40.69 -18.71 -53.49
CA ILE A 212 40.36 -20.14 -53.36
C ILE A 212 41.58 -20.95 -52.90
N GLY A 213 42.79 -20.41 -53.04
CA GLY A 213 44.05 -21.09 -52.73
C GLY A 213 44.68 -21.80 -53.92
N ILE A 214 44.26 -21.51 -55.15
CA ILE A 214 44.88 -22.01 -56.38
C ILE A 214 45.82 -20.93 -56.90
N LEU A 215 47.12 -21.16 -56.76
CA LEU A 215 48.12 -20.33 -57.42
C LEU A 215 48.19 -20.77 -58.89
N ALA A 216 47.88 -19.86 -59.81
CA ALA A 216 48.08 -20.10 -61.22
C ALA A 216 49.57 -20.41 -61.48
N PHE A 217 49.84 -21.53 -62.16
CA PHE A 217 51.16 -21.85 -62.71
C PHE A 217 51.34 -21.18 -64.06
#